data_AF-A0A928H0N0-F1
#
_entry.id   AF-A0A928H0N0-F1
#
_cell.length_a   1.000
_cell.length_b   1.000
_cell.length_c   1.000
_cell.angle_alpha   90.00
_cell.angle_beta   90.00
_cell.angle_gamma   90.00
#
_symmetry.space_group_name_H-M   'P 1'
#
loop_
_entity.id
_entity.type
_entity.pdbx_description
1 polymer ?
#
loop_
_entity_poly.entity_id
_entity_poly.type
_entity_poly.pdbx_seq_one_letter_code
_entity_poly.pdbx_strand_id
1 'polypeptide(L)'
;MSKVRIGIIGCGAIGSVHADAYAKVPDAEVAALCDILPDKLKAKAERHKVARTYDDYHKLLADPEIDAVSVCVPNHMHAPIAIDAFKAGKHVFLEKPMTLNAEIGKTILAARDAAGKKLQMGMVWRQTPEAVVVKEAIDNGRLGE
;
A
#
# COMPACT_ATOMS: atom_id res chain seq x y z
N MET A 1 21.50 -2.07 -1.01
CA MET A 1 20.51 -1.12 -1.57
C MET A 1 19.95 -0.30 -0.41
N SER A 2 19.51 0.94 -0.64
CA SER A 2 18.78 1.70 0.40
C SER A 2 17.40 1.08 0.62
N LYS A 3 16.91 1.08 1.87
CA LYS A 3 15.54 0.62 2.17
C LYS A 3 14.51 1.51 1.48
N VAL A 4 13.38 0.93 1.08
CA VAL A 4 12.22 1.68 0.60
C VAL A 4 11.46 2.25 1.79
N ARG A 5 11.29 3.56 1.83
CA ARG A 5 10.59 4.29 2.90
C ARG A 5 9.09 4.34 2.60
N ILE A 6 8.31 3.67 3.43
CA ILE A 6 6.88 3.48 3.28
C ILE A 6 6.12 4.44 4.20
N GLY A 7 5.16 5.17 3.63
CA GLY A 7 4.11 5.85 4.38
C GLY A 7 2.83 5.01 4.44
N ILE A 8 2.28 4.73 5.62
CA ILE A 8 0.98 4.03 5.73
C ILE A 8 -0.12 5.06 5.92
N ILE A 9 -1.07 5.11 4.99
CA ILE A 9 -2.25 5.97 5.05
C ILE A 9 -3.43 5.12 5.52
N GLY A 10 -3.91 5.37 6.73
CA GLY A 10 -4.93 4.56 7.41
C GLY A 10 -4.33 3.73 8.54
N CYS A 11 -4.52 4.18 9.77
CA CYS A 11 -4.07 3.55 11.01
C CYS A 11 -5.11 2.60 11.63
N GLY A 12 -6.10 2.14 10.85
CA GLY A 12 -7.03 1.08 11.27
C GLY A 12 -6.37 -0.31 11.37
N ALA A 13 -7.20 -1.36 11.52
CA ALA A 13 -6.73 -2.74 11.69
C ALA A 13 -5.77 -3.18 10.56
N ILE A 14 -6.13 -2.93 9.31
CA ILE A 14 -5.31 -3.39 8.17
C ILE A 14 -3.99 -2.65 8.08
N GLY A 15 -3.94 -1.36 8.41
CA GLY A 15 -2.68 -0.63 8.48
C GLY A 15 -1.73 -1.20 9.54
N SER A 16 -2.25 -1.87 10.59
CA SER A 16 -1.40 -2.51 11.62
C SER A 16 -0.80 -3.79 11.08
N VAL A 17 -1.61 -4.58 10.37
CA VAL A 17 -1.14 -5.77 9.65
C VAL A 17 -0.02 -5.40 8.68
N HIS A 18 -0.18 -4.31 7.93
CA HIS A 18 0.85 -3.81 7.02
C HIS A 18 2.11 -3.37 7.77
N ALA A 19 1.98 -2.59 8.84
CA ALA A 19 3.13 -2.17 9.64
C ALA A 19 3.89 -3.36 10.27
N ASP A 20 3.16 -4.35 10.81
CA ASP A 20 3.73 -5.60 11.32
C ASP A 20 4.42 -6.43 10.22
N ALA A 21 3.88 -6.42 9.00
CA ALA A 21 4.47 -7.12 7.85
C ALA A 21 5.75 -6.43 7.37
N TYR A 22 5.76 -5.11 7.22
CA TYR A 22 6.94 -4.36 6.80
C TYR A 22 8.09 -4.46 7.80
N ALA A 23 7.81 -4.59 9.10
CA ALA A 23 8.85 -4.84 10.11
C ALA A 23 9.65 -6.13 9.88
N LYS A 24 9.12 -7.07 9.08
CA LYS A 24 9.76 -8.34 8.71
C LYS A 24 10.46 -8.30 7.35
N VAL A 25 10.39 -7.17 6.63
CA VAL A 25 10.99 -6.98 5.31
C VAL A 25 12.27 -6.15 5.47
N PRO A 26 13.47 -6.74 5.34
CA PRO A 26 14.74 -6.03 5.59
C PRO A 26 14.95 -4.79 4.71
N ASP A 27 14.42 -4.83 3.49
CA ASP A 27 14.54 -3.78 2.47
C ASP A 27 13.43 -2.72 2.56
N ALA A 28 12.59 -2.74 3.59
CA ALA A 28 11.53 -1.76 3.81
C ALA A 28 11.62 -1.12 5.19
N GLU A 29 11.12 0.11 5.29
CA GLU A 29 10.99 0.84 6.55
C GLU A 29 9.66 1.58 6.56
N VAL A 30 8.88 1.46 7.65
CA VAL A 30 7.70 2.30 7.86
C VAL A 30 8.17 3.66 8.37
N ALA A 31 8.39 4.59 7.44
CA ALA A 31 8.96 5.90 7.73
C ALA A 31 7.91 6.91 8.21
N ALA A 32 6.63 6.74 7.84
CA ALA A 32 5.55 7.62 8.27
C ALA A 32 4.20 6.90 8.42
N LEU A 33 3.36 7.44 9.30
CA LEU A 33 1.96 7.05 9.45
C LEU A 33 1.05 8.24 9.20
N CYS A 34 -0.14 7.98 8.64
CA CYS A 34 -1.18 8.98 8.47
C CYS A 34 -2.56 8.44 8.85
N ASP A 35 -3.33 9.20 9.62
CA ASP A 35 -4.74 8.96 9.89
C ASP A 35 -5.40 10.27 10.35
N ILE A 36 -6.67 10.44 9.98
CA ILE A 36 -7.48 11.59 10.41
C ILE A 36 -7.91 11.48 11.89
N LEU A 37 -7.82 10.28 12.47
CA LEU A 37 -8.18 9.99 13.86
C LEU A 37 -6.91 10.02 14.75
N PRO A 38 -6.73 11.06 15.57
CA PRO A 38 -5.49 11.28 16.32
C PRO A 38 -5.17 10.14 17.28
N ASP A 39 -6.18 9.55 17.92
CA ASP A 39 -5.99 8.44 18.87
C ASP A 39 -5.45 7.20 18.18
N LYS A 40 -5.94 6.87 16.97
CA LYS A 40 -5.45 5.73 16.19
C LYS A 40 -4.03 5.97 15.68
N LEU A 41 -3.77 7.19 15.23
CA LEU A 41 -2.44 7.61 14.75
C LEU A 41 -1.40 7.50 15.88
N LYS A 42 -1.70 8.07 17.05
CA LYS A 42 -0.83 8.03 18.22
C LYS A 42 -0.57 6.60 18.70
N ALA A 43 -1.63 5.82 18.91
CA ALA A 43 -1.49 4.44 19.38
C ALA A 43 -0.63 3.58 18.44
N LYS A 44 -0.75 3.79 17.12
CA LYS A 44 0.06 3.06 16.13
C LYS A 44 1.49 3.55 16.09
N ALA A 45 1.70 4.86 16.12
CA ALA A 45 3.04 5.45 16.15
C ALA A 45 3.85 4.94 17.35
N GLU A 46 3.22 4.88 18.53
CA GLU A 46 3.83 4.32 19.75
C GLU A 46 4.15 2.83 19.60
N ARG A 47 3.17 2.02 19.14
CA ARG A 47 3.35 0.57 18.97
C ARG A 47 4.48 0.21 18.01
N HIS A 48 4.58 0.92 16.89
CA HIS A 48 5.54 0.61 15.82
C HIS A 48 6.80 1.50 15.86
N LYS A 49 6.91 2.38 16.86
CA LYS A 49 8.02 3.33 17.05
C LYS A 49 8.28 4.21 15.82
N VAL A 50 7.21 4.65 15.15
CA VAL A 50 7.27 5.54 13.99
C VAL A 50 7.13 6.97 14.46
N ALA A 51 8.20 7.76 14.36
CA ALA A 51 8.22 9.13 14.88
C ALA A 51 7.42 10.11 14.00
N ARG A 52 7.36 9.87 12.69
CA ARG A 52 6.73 10.77 11.73
C ARG A 52 5.27 10.42 11.53
N THR A 53 4.39 11.36 11.85
CA THR A 53 2.95 11.19 11.75
C THR A 53 2.32 12.38 11.03
N TYR A 54 1.24 12.12 10.30
CA TYR A 54 0.49 13.12 9.56
C TYR A 54 -1.02 12.97 9.80
N ASP A 55 -1.71 14.08 10.01
CA ASP A 55 -3.17 14.15 10.12
C ASP A 55 -3.87 14.28 8.75
N ASP A 56 -3.10 14.62 7.71
CA ASP A 56 -3.54 14.78 6.33
C ASP A 56 -2.61 14.04 5.39
N TYR A 57 -3.17 13.19 4.53
CA TYR A 57 -2.38 12.37 3.62
C TYR A 57 -1.66 13.21 2.56
N HIS A 58 -2.16 14.40 2.21
CA HIS A 58 -1.45 15.29 1.27
C HIS A 58 -0.10 15.73 1.83
N LYS A 59 0.00 15.98 3.15
CA LYS A 59 1.26 16.32 3.81
C LYS A 59 2.24 15.15 3.78
N LEU A 60 1.76 13.93 3.97
CA LEU A 60 2.56 12.71 3.81
C LEU A 60 3.04 12.54 2.36
N LEU A 61 2.17 12.79 1.38
CA LEU A 61 2.52 12.68 -0.04
C LEU A 61 3.53 13.73 -0.49
N ALA A 62 3.50 14.93 0.11
CA ALA A 62 4.46 16.00 -0.15
C ALA A 62 5.87 15.72 0.43
N ASP A 63 6.00 14.77 1.35
CA ASP A 63 7.27 14.43 1.98
C ASP A 63 8.23 13.75 0.96
N PRO A 64 9.36 14.38 0.60
CA PRO A 64 10.32 13.80 -0.35
C PRO A 64 11.03 12.57 0.21
N GLU A 65 10.92 12.31 1.52
CA GLU A 65 11.52 11.15 2.16
C GLU A 65 10.61 9.91 2.15
N ILE A 66 9.43 9.99 1.55
CA ILE A 66 8.55 8.83 1.34
C ILE A 66 8.67 8.36 -0.10
N ASP A 67 9.02 7.09 -0.30
CA ASP A 67 9.22 6.49 -1.63
C ASP A 67 7.92 5.81 -2.12
N ALA A 68 7.19 5.19 -1.21
CA ALA A 68 5.94 4.48 -1.50
C ALA A 68 4.90 4.68 -0.40
N VAL A 69 3.63 4.48 -0.73
CA VAL A 69 2.53 4.50 0.24
C VAL A 69 1.76 3.19 0.26
N SER A 70 1.34 2.78 1.44
CA SER A 70 0.32 1.75 1.61
C SER A 70 -1.02 2.38 1.98
N VAL A 71 -2.03 2.17 1.13
CA VAL A 71 -3.35 2.78 1.25
C VAL A 71 -4.29 1.79 1.92
N CYS A 72 -4.59 2.04 3.20
CA CYS A 72 -5.28 1.18 4.15
C CYS A 72 -6.56 1.84 4.72
N VAL A 73 -7.34 2.48 3.85
CA VAL A 73 -8.48 3.35 4.19
C VAL A 73 -9.83 2.72 3.76
N PRO A 74 -10.98 3.33 4.06
CA PRO A 74 -12.26 2.86 3.52
C PRO A 74 -12.30 2.88 1.98
N ASN A 75 -13.04 1.95 1.37
CA ASN A 75 -13.05 1.69 -0.08
C ASN A 75 -13.24 2.92 -0.98
N HIS A 76 -14.07 3.89 -0.57
CA HIS A 76 -14.33 5.08 -1.37
C HIS A 76 -13.13 6.03 -1.46
N MET A 77 -12.18 5.92 -0.53
CA MET A 77 -10.96 6.74 -0.49
C MET A 77 -9.78 6.12 -1.26
N HIS A 78 -9.89 4.87 -1.74
CA HIS A 78 -8.80 4.21 -2.47
C HIS A 78 -8.40 4.97 -3.73
N ALA A 79 -9.37 5.31 -4.58
CA ALA A 79 -9.10 5.99 -5.85
C ALA A 79 -8.49 7.39 -5.68
N PRO A 80 -9.08 8.33 -4.90
CA PRO A 80 -8.51 9.67 -4.76
C PRO A 80 -7.09 9.62 -4.20
N ILE A 81 -6.87 8.85 -3.13
CA ILE A 81 -5.54 8.75 -2.49
C ILE A 81 -4.52 8.11 -3.43
N ALA A 82 -4.86 7.03 -4.15
CA ALA A 82 -3.94 6.40 -5.09
C ALA A 82 -3.56 7.34 -6.24
N ILE A 83 -4.54 8.05 -6.81
CA ILE A 83 -4.31 9.01 -7.89
C ILE A 83 -3.39 10.13 -7.41
N ASP A 84 -3.65 10.70 -6.23
CA ASP A 84 -2.83 11.80 -5.71
C ASP A 84 -1.43 11.32 -5.31
N ALA A 85 -1.30 10.09 -4.81
CA ALA A 85 0.00 9.47 -4.56
C ALA A 85 0.83 9.32 -5.83
N PHE A 86 0.21 8.90 -6.94
CA PHE A 86 0.89 8.83 -8.23
C PHE A 86 1.28 10.22 -8.75
N LYS A 87 0.41 11.22 -8.64
CA LYS A 87 0.76 12.62 -8.99
C LYS A 87 1.94 13.14 -8.16
N ALA A 88 2.03 12.74 -6.89
CA ALA A 88 3.15 13.04 -6.00
C ALA A 88 4.40 12.17 -6.25
N GLY A 89 4.39 11.32 -7.28
CA GLY A 89 5.53 10.49 -7.66
C GLY A 89 5.82 9.31 -6.74
N LYS A 90 4.82 8.85 -5.97
CA LYS A 90 4.96 7.72 -5.03
C LYS A 90 4.61 6.39 -5.69
N HIS A 91 5.27 5.32 -5.28
CA HIS A 91 4.76 3.97 -5.54
C HIS A 91 3.55 3.68 -4.63
N VAL A 92 2.60 2.85 -5.08
CA VAL A 92 1.36 2.60 -4.32
C VAL A 92 1.17 1.10 -4.11
N PHE A 93 1.02 0.71 -2.85
CA PHE A 93 0.36 -0.53 -2.46
C PHE A 93 -1.09 -0.19 -2.10
N LEU A 94 -2.06 -0.73 -2.84
CA LEU A 94 -3.48 -0.41 -2.69
C LEU A 94 -4.26 -1.61 -2.16
N GLU A 95 -4.95 -1.44 -1.03
CA GLU A 95 -5.83 -2.47 -0.51
C GLU A 95 -7.01 -2.77 -1.45
N LYS A 96 -7.60 -3.95 -1.24
CA LYS A 96 -8.79 -4.39 -1.98
C LYS A 96 -10.07 -3.83 -1.34
N PRO A 97 -11.14 -3.63 -2.13
CA PRO A 97 -11.18 -3.63 -3.60
C PRO A 97 -10.40 -2.42 -4.15
N MET A 98 -9.90 -2.50 -5.39
CA MET A 98 -9.14 -1.37 -5.99
C MET A 98 -9.90 -0.04 -5.92
N THR A 99 -11.21 -0.10 -6.15
CA THR A 99 -12.15 1.01 -6.04
C THR A 99 -13.57 0.46 -6.16
N LEU A 100 -14.58 1.32 -6.27
CA LEU A 100 -16.00 0.97 -6.31
C LEU A 100 -16.44 0.37 -7.66
N ASN A 101 -15.77 0.70 -8.77
CA ASN A 101 -16.09 0.15 -10.10
C ASN A 101 -14.89 0.19 -11.07
N ALA A 102 -15.01 -0.53 -12.18
CA ALA A 102 -13.94 -0.66 -13.16
C ALA A 102 -13.57 0.67 -13.85
N GLU A 103 -14.54 1.56 -14.11
CA GLU A 103 -14.26 2.85 -14.77
C GLU A 103 -13.39 3.75 -13.90
N ILE A 104 -13.67 3.85 -12.59
CA ILE A 104 -12.78 4.54 -11.66
C ILE A 104 -11.43 3.83 -11.59
N GLY A 105 -11.40 2.49 -11.68
CA GLY A 105 -10.16 1.72 -11.68
C GLY A 105 -9.23 2.13 -12.83
N LYS A 106 -9.76 2.35 -14.03
CA LYS A 106 -9.00 2.84 -15.18
C LYS A 106 -8.34 4.18 -14.92
N THR A 107 -8.96 5.07 -14.14
CA THR A 107 -8.36 6.38 -13.79
C THR A 107 -7.13 6.24 -12.88
N ILE A 108 -7.12 5.25 -11.98
CA ILE A 108 -5.95 4.92 -11.15
C ILE A 108 -4.81 4.39 -12.02
N LEU A 109 -5.12 3.53 -13.00
CA LEU A 109 -4.13 2.99 -13.93
C LEU A 109 -3.53 4.08 -14.82
N ALA A 110 -4.36 5.00 -15.32
CA ALA A 110 -3.89 6.15 -16.09
C ALA A 110 -2.95 7.05 -15.27
N ALA A 111 -3.28 7.31 -14.00
CA ALA A 111 -2.42 8.08 -13.10
C ALA A 111 -1.08 7.36 -12.83
N ARG A 112 -1.11 6.05 -12.61
CA ARG A 112 0.10 5.21 -12.47
C ARG A 112 0.99 5.33 -13.69
N ASP A 113 0.42 5.17 -14.88
CA ASP A 113 1.16 5.17 -16.15
C ASP A 113 1.78 6.55 -16.43
N ALA A 114 1.02 7.62 -16.20
CA ALA A 114 1.53 8.98 -16.30
C ALA A 114 2.69 9.27 -15.33
N ALA A 115 2.65 8.69 -14.12
CA ALA A 115 3.70 8.87 -13.12
C ALA A 115 4.92 7.96 -13.34
N GLY A 116 4.81 6.90 -14.16
CA GLY A 116 5.85 5.88 -14.31
C GLY A 116 6.13 5.12 -13.00
N LYS A 117 5.13 4.99 -12.12
CA LYS A 117 5.28 4.36 -10.79
C LYS A 117 4.65 2.98 -10.74
N LYS A 118 4.94 2.25 -9.66
CA LYS A 118 4.44 0.88 -9.44
C LYS A 118 3.13 0.91 -8.68
N LEU A 119 2.18 0.07 -9.11
CA LEU A 119 0.97 -0.25 -8.39
C LEU A 119 1.01 -1.72 -7.99
N GLN A 120 0.95 -2.01 -6.69
CA GLN A 120 0.75 -3.35 -6.16
C GLN A 120 -0.64 -3.43 -5.52
N MET A 121 -1.43 -4.44 -5.90
CA MET A 121 -2.72 -4.69 -5.24
C MET A 121 -2.55 -5.63 -4.05
N GLY A 122 -3.31 -5.39 -2.98
CA GLY A 122 -3.43 -6.24 -1.78
C GLY A 122 -4.13 -7.59 -2.01
N MET A 123 -3.88 -8.24 -3.14
CA MET A 123 -4.43 -9.54 -3.52
C MET A 123 -3.54 -10.68 -3.01
N VAL A 124 -3.30 -10.69 -1.68
CA VAL A 124 -2.28 -11.52 -1.02
C VAL A 124 -2.48 -13.03 -1.19
N TRP A 125 -3.71 -13.48 -1.46
CA TRP A 125 -4.02 -14.90 -1.65
C TRP A 125 -3.28 -15.52 -2.84
N ARG A 126 -2.89 -14.71 -3.83
CA ARG A 126 -2.08 -15.19 -4.98
C ARG A 126 -0.62 -15.47 -4.61
N GLN A 127 -0.21 -15.08 -3.41
CA GLN A 127 1.16 -15.19 -2.92
C GLN A 127 1.28 -16.25 -1.81
N THR A 128 0.21 -16.96 -1.48
CA THR A 128 0.29 -18.03 -0.48
C THR A 128 1.03 -19.24 -1.07
N PRO A 129 1.72 -20.04 -0.25
CA PRO A 129 2.46 -21.21 -0.72
C PRO A 129 1.58 -22.17 -1.54
N GLU A 130 0.32 -22.34 -1.16
CA GLU A 130 -0.64 -23.22 -1.84
C GLU A 130 -0.96 -22.70 -3.24
N ALA A 131 -1.23 -21.40 -3.38
CA ALA A 131 -1.52 -20.78 -4.67
C ALA A 131 -0.30 -20.86 -5.61
N VAL A 132 0.90 -20.66 -5.07
CA VAL A 132 2.16 -20.77 -5.82
C VAL A 132 2.37 -22.20 -6.31
N VAL A 133 2.26 -23.20 -5.43
CA VAL A 133 2.42 -24.63 -5.80
C VAL A 133 1.42 -25.06 -6.85
N VAL A 134 0.15 -24.66 -6.71
CA VAL A 134 -0.88 -24.97 -7.72
C VAL A 134 -0.55 -24.30 -9.05
N LYS A 135 -0.13 -23.03 -9.04
CA LYS A 135 0.26 -22.32 -10.27
C LYS A 135 1.44 -22.98 -10.97
N GLU A 136 2.46 -23.36 -10.22
CA GLU A 136 3.63 -24.09 -10.74
C GLU A 136 3.25 -25.46 -11.31
N ALA A 137 2.32 -26.18 -10.67
CA ALA A 137 1.87 -27.48 -11.19
C ALA A 137 1.15 -27.33 -12.54
N ILE A 138 0.30 -26.31 -12.68
CA ILE A 138 -0.39 -25.96 -13.93
C ILE A 138 0.63 -25.58 -15.01
N ASP A 139 1.57 -24.67 -14.69
CA ASP A 139 2.57 -24.17 -15.66
C ASP A 139 3.51 -25.27 -16.16
N ASN A 140 3.74 -26.30 -15.34
CA ASN A 140 4.54 -27.46 -15.69
C ASN A 140 3.71 -28.60 -16.33
N GLY A 141 2.44 -28.37 -16.68
CA GLY A 141 1.58 -29.35 -17.36
C GLY A 141 1.23 -30.57 -16.51
N ARG A 142 1.40 -30.53 -15.18
CA ARG A 142 1.16 -31.69 -14.30
C ARG A 142 -0.32 -32.05 -14.16
N LEU A 143 -1.21 -31.15 -14.58
CA LEU A 143 -2.67 -31.29 -14.48
C LEU A 143 -3.36 -31.33 -15.86
N GLY A 144 -2.60 -31.46 -16.94
CA GLY A 144 -3.13 -31.38 -18.32
C GLY A 144 -3.10 -29.96 -18.89
N GLU A 145 -3.82 -29.77 -19.99
CA GLU A 145 -4.06 -28.47 -20.65
C GLU A 145 -5.25 -27.72 -20.03
#